data_AF-A0A927D095-F1
#
_entry.id   AF-A0A927D095-F1
#
_cell.length_a   1.000
_cell.length_b   1.000
_cell.length_c   1.000
_cell.angle_alpha   90.00
_cell.angle_beta   90.00
_cell.angle_gamma   90.00
#
_symmetry.space_group_name_H-M   'P 1'
#
loop_
_entity.id
_entity.type
_entity.pdbx_description
1 polymer ?
#
loop_
_entity_poly.entity_id
_entity_poly.type
_entity_poly.pdbx_seq_one_letter_code
_entity_poly.pdbx_strand_id
1 'polypeptide(L)'
;MTTDQIILFSLFAAVFGLLLWGRFRYDIVAFSALMAGVLLGVVDSKNAFDGFGHPATLVVALVLVVSAGLVRSGAVLLITRTLVDASRSLGAHITLMGAVGGILSAFMNNVAALALLMPVDIQTARKAGRQPGLSLMPLSFATILGGMVTLIGTPPNIIIASIRQESLGEPFRMFDFAPVGGVAAIAGLAFVALVGWRLIPAREDAVISTEDISQYIAELTVPENSKHIGKRLSELTEAAEKSDVAILGLIRDGKRRYGTARNVTLQAGDALVLEAAPDALDEFRSTLDLALSDSDREEKLKASGEGVEIIEVVIPDGSRLDGRTAQTVGLAWRQRTVLLGISRQGRKITSHLRTTPLKAGDILLLLVPRDTASHVTDWLGVLPLADRGLAVTENSKVWLAIGLFGAAVVAASVGLIYLPIALGIVVVAYVLAKIVPLSELYTHIEWPVVVLLGSMIPLGAALETSGGTELIAGALVGLTEGMAPWIVLTVLMVVTMTLSDVLNNTATTIVAAPVGIQMAQTMNVNPDPFLMAVAVAASSAFLTPIGHKNNTLILGPGGYKFGDYWRMGLPLEIIVVAVSIPAILVFWPL
;
A
#
# COMPACT_ATOMS: atom_id res chain seq x y z
N MET A 1 -25.04 32.22 -5.50
CA MET A 1 -23.88 31.52 -6.09
C MET A 1 -23.61 32.11 -7.46
N THR A 2 -22.36 32.42 -7.79
CA THR A 2 -21.93 32.87 -9.12
C THR A 2 -21.87 31.69 -10.09
N THR A 3 -21.75 31.96 -11.41
CA THR A 3 -21.57 30.92 -12.42
C THR A 3 -20.33 30.08 -12.14
N ASP A 4 -19.22 30.73 -11.81
CA ASP A 4 -17.94 30.08 -11.51
C ASP A 4 -18.06 29.17 -10.28
N GLN A 5 -18.74 29.64 -9.23
CA GLN A 5 -19.04 28.82 -8.05
C GLN A 5 -19.87 27.59 -8.44
N ILE A 6 -20.96 27.75 -9.20
CA ILE A 6 -21.81 26.62 -9.62
C ILE A 6 -20.99 25.58 -10.41
N ILE A 7 -20.14 26.03 -11.34
CA ILE A 7 -19.25 25.16 -12.11
C ILE A 7 -18.28 24.42 -11.18
N LEU A 8 -17.58 25.13 -10.30
CA LEU A 8 -16.60 24.52 -9.39
C LEU A 8 -17.26 23.55 -8.41
N PHE A 9 -18.40 23.91 -7.82
CA PHE A 9 -19.16 22.99 -6.95
C PHE A 9 -19.65 21.75 -7.70
N SER A 10 -20.11 21.91 -8.95
CA SER A 10 -20.51 20.76 -9.78
C SER A 10 -19.31 19.87 -10.12
N LEU A 11 -18.15 20.47 -10.43
CA LEU A 11 -16.91 19.74 -10.68
C LEU A 11 -16.45 18.97 -9.44
N PHE A 12 -16.37 19.62 -8.28
CA PHE A 12 -15.99 18.95 -7.03
C PHE A 12 -17.01 17.86 -6.65
N ALA A 13 -18.31 18.12 -6.78
CA ALA A 13 -19.34 17.10 -6.53
C ALA A 13 -19.19 15.90 -7.49
N ALA A 14 -18.90 16.13 -8.77
CA ALA A 14 -18.62 15.07 -9.74
C ALA A 14 -17.35 14.30 -9.41
N VAL A 15 -16.27 14.99 -9.01
CA VAL A 15 -15.01 14.38 -8.53
C VAL A 15 -15.31 13.48 -7.34
N PHE A 16 -15.99 14.00 -6.32
CA PHE A 16 -16.38 13.22 -5.14
C PHE A 16 -17.23 12.01 -5.51
N GLY A 17 -18.24 12.18 -6.36
CA GLY A 17 -19.07 11.07 -6.84
C GLY A 17 -18.27 10.00 -7.58
N LEU A 18 -17.32 10.39 -8.42
CA LEU A 18 -16.45 9.46 -9.16
C LEU A 18 -15.44 8.75 -8.25
N LEU A 19 -14.91 9.44 -7.23
CA LEU A 19 -14.03 8.86 -6.23
C LEU A 19 -14.78 7.83 -5.37
N LEU A 20 -15.99 8.16 -4.91
CA LEU A 20 -16.86 7.24 -4.17
C LEU A 20 -17.28 6.03 -5.01
N TRP A 21 -17.47 6.22 -6.33
CA TRP A 21 -17.76 5.12 -7.26
C TRP A 21 -16.57 4.15 -7.38
N GLY A 22 -15.33 4.64 -7.23
CA GLY A 22 -14.12 3.81 -7.13
C GLY A 22 -13.74 3.05 -8.40
N ARG A 23 -14.36 3.35 -9.55
CA ARG A 23 -14.07 2.65 -10.84
C ARG A 23 -12.91 3.27 -11.60
N PHE A 24 -12.70 4.57 -11.44
CA PHE A 24 -11.61 5.30 -12.07
C PHE A 24 -10.54 5.62 -11.03
N ARG A 25 -9.27 5.62 -11.45
CA ARG A 25 -8.17 6.01 -10.58
C ARG A 25 -8.30 7.50 -10.23
N TYR A 26 -8.04 7.83 -8.97
CA TYR A 26 -8.24 9.17 -8.43
C TYR A 26 -7.41 10.26 -9.13
N ASP A 27 -6.23 9.90 -9.64
CA ASP A 27 -5.34 10.81 -10.36
C ASP A 27 -5.93 11.22 -11.72
N ILE A 28 -6.56 10.28 -12.42
CA ILE A 28 -7.26 10.54 -13.68
C ILE A 28 -8.50 11.42 -13.44
N VAL A 29 -9.26 11.14 -12.38
CA VAL A 29 -10.42 11.94 -12.00
C VAL A 29 -10.01 13.38 -11.72
N ALA A 30 -8.95 13.58 -10.94
CA ALA A 30 -8.44 14.90 -10.60
C ALA A 30 -7.92 15.67 -11.82
N PHE A 31 -7.11 15.02 -12.66
CA PHE A 31 -6.58 15.64 -13.87
C PHE A 31 -7.70 16.00 -14.87
N SER A 32 -8.69 15.13 -15.02
CA SER A 32 -9.86 15.40 -15.88
C SER A 32 -10.67 16.58 -15.37
N ALA A 33 -10.83 16.71 -14.06
CA ALA A 33 -11.50 17.86 -13.45
C ALA A 33 -10.74 19.16 -13.66
N LEU A 34 -9.40 19.15 -13.57
CA LEU A 34 -8.57 20.31 -13.91
C LEU A 34 -8.75 20.70 -15.38
N MET A 35 -8.68 19.74 -16.30
CA MET A 35 -8.87 20.00 -17.73
C MET A 35 -10.26 20.56 -18.02
N ALA A 36 -11.30 20.01 -17.39
CA ALA A 36 -12.66 20.54 -17.48
C ALA A 36 -12.75 21.97 -16.91
N GLY A 37 -12.12 22.25 -15.77
CA GLY A 37 -12.06 23.58 -15.16
C GLY A 37 -11.41 24.63 -16.07
N VAL A 38 -10.31 24.27 -16.75
CA VAL A 38 -9.66 25.14 -17.73
C VAL A 38 -10.56 25.36 -18.95
N LEU A 39 -11.18 24.32 -19.49
CA LEU A 39 -12.09 24.43 -20.64
C LEU A 39 -13.34 25.26 -20.34
N LEU A 40 -13.85 25.18 -19.11
CA LEU A 40 -14.98 25.95 -18.63
C LEU A 40 -14.59 27.38 -18.20
N GLY A 41 -13.30 27.72 -18.23
CA GLY A 41 -12.79 29.06 -17.94
C GLY A 41 -12.73 29.42 -16.46
N VAL A 42 -12.98 28.48 -15.55
CA VAL A 42 -12.89 28.71 -14.10
C VAL A 42 -11.47 28.59 -13.55
N VAL A 43 -10.56 27.96 -14.31
CA VAL A 43 -9.13 27.92 -14.03
C VAL A 43 -8.38 28.63 -15.16
N ASP A 44 -7.52 29.60 -14.84
CA ASP A 44 -6.68 30.25 -15.86
C ASP A 44 -5.74 29.22 -16.49
N SER A 45 -5.81 29.11 -17.82
CA SER A 45 -4.93 28.28 -18.64
C SER A 45 -3.44 28.48 -18.38
N LYS A 46 -3.01 29.69 -17.96
CA LYS A 46 -1.61 29.96 -17.64
C LYS A 46 -1.15 29.29 -16.34
N ASN A 47 -2.07 29.19 -15.38
CA ASN A 47 -1.79 28.67 -14.04
C ASN A 47 -2.21 27.19 -13.90
N ALA A 48 -2.76 26.61 -14.97
CA ALA A 48 -3.32 25.25 -14.96
C ALA A 48 -2.31 24.19 -14.49
N PHE A 49 -1.02 24.40 -14.72
CA PHE A 49 0.04 23.44 -14.39
C PHE A 49 0.94 23.88 -13.23
N ASP A 50 0.66 25.00 -12.58
CA ASP A 50 1.49 25.52 -11.48
C ASP A 50 1.57 24.53 -10.30
N GLY A 51 0.49 23.76 -10.09
CA GLY A 51 0.44 22.70 -9.08
C GLY A 51 1.53 21.61 -9.25
N PHE A 52 2.03 21.38 -10.47
CA PHE A 52 3.10 20.39 -10.72
C PHE A 52 4.49 20.91 -10.32
N GLY A 53 4.69 22.23 -10.34
CA GLY A 53 5.88 22.89 -9.80
C GLY A 53 5.78 23.22 -8.31
N HIS A 54 4.61 22.99 -7.72
CA HIS A 54 4.33 23.38 -6.35
C HIS A 54 5.23 22.63 -5.35
N PRO A 55 5.82 23.30 -4.35
CA PRO A 55 6.71 22.67 -3.38
C PRO A 55 6.15 21.43 -2.69
N ALA A 56 4.88 21.42 -2.30
CA ALA A 56 4.21 20.24 -1.71
C ALA A 56 4.33 18.99 -2.61
N THR A 57 4.06 19.17 -3.92
CA THR A 57 4.16 18.11 -4.93
C THR A 57 5.58 17.59 -5.03
N LEU A 58 6.58 18.48 -4.98
CA LEU A 58 8.00 18.12 -4.98
C LEU A 58 8.43 17.38 -3.70
N VAL A 59 8.00 17.84 -2.51
CA VAL A 59 8.32 17.15 -1.23
C VAL A 59 7.80 15.72 -1.28
N VAL A 60 6.55 15.50 -1.68
CA VAL A 60 5.98 14.14 -1.76
C VAL A 60 6.83 13.24 -2.66
N ALA A 61 7.21 13.71 -3.85
CA ALA A 61 8.06 12.93 -4.76
C ALA A 61 9.45 12.63 -4.16
N LEU A 62 10.10 13.64 -3.57
CA LEU A 62 11.46 13.51 -3.01
C LEU A 62 11.49 12.62 -1.77
N VAL A 63 10.51 12.74 -0.87
CA VAL A 63 10.37 11.92 0.34
C VAL A 63 10.29 10.43 -0.01
N LEU A 64 9.56 10.07 -1.07
CA LEU A 64 9.45 8.68 -1.50
C LEU A 64 10.77 8.11 -2.00
N VAL A 65 11.55 8.91 -2.74
CA VAL A 65 12.90 8.51 -3.18
C VAL A 65 13.85 8.37 -1.99
N VAL A 66 13.82 9.32 -1.05
CA VAL A 66 14.64 9.27 0.17
C VAL A 66 14.25 8.06 1.03
N SER A 67 12.94 7.77 1.16
CA SER A 67 12.44 6.58 1.85
C SER A 67 12.97 5.30 1.21
N ALA A 68 12.93 5.20 -0.13
CA ALA A 68 13.49 4.06 -0.84
C ALA A 68 15.00 3.89 -0.59
N GLY A 69 15.75 5.00 -0.56
CA GLY A 69 17.18 4.98 -0.22
C GLY A 69 17.45 4.49 1.20
N LEU A 70 16.64 4.90 2.19
CA LEU A 70 16.74 4.39 3.57
C LEU A 70 16.47 2.88 3.63
N VAL A 71 15.43 2.41 2.96
CA VAL A 71 15.10 0.97 2.88
C VAL A 71 16.24 0.19 2.25
N ARG A 72 16.71 0.62 1.08
CA ARG A 72 17.74 -0.06 0.31
C ARG A 72 19.11 -0.07 0.98
N SER A 73 19.43 0.99 1.72
CA SER A 73 20.67 1.06 2.50
C SER A 73 20.73 0.00 3.60
N GLY A 74 19.59 -0.59 4.00
CA GLY A 74 19.50 -1.51 5.14
C GLY A 74 19.26 -0.82 6.48
N ALA A 75 19.08 0.52 6.51
CA ALA A 75 18.80 1.28 7.73
C ALA A 75 17.59 0.74 8.50
N VAL A 76 16.53 0.39 7.78
CA VAL A 76 15.31 -0.14 8.40
C VAL A 76 15.50 -1.58 8.90
N LEU A 77 16.35 -2.39 8.24
CA LEU A 77 16.64 -3.77 8.64
C LEU A 77 17.45 -3.88 9.95
N LEU A 78 18.26 -2.86 10.29
CA LEU A 78 18.92 -2.80 11.59
C LEU A 78 17.91 -2.79 12.74
N ILE A 79 16.78 -2.11 12.53
CA ILE A 79 15.72 -1.97 13.53
C ILE A 79 14.93 -3.28 13.63
N THR A 80 14.68 -3.97 12.51
CA THR A 80 13.79 -5.15 12.50
C THR A 80 14.45 -6.47 12.88
N ARG A 81 15.77 -6.63 12.71
CA ARG A 81 16.50 -7.88 13.07
C ARG A 81 16.44 -8.25 14.56
N THR A 82 16.17 -7.28 15.43
CA THR A 82 16.11 -7.48 16.90
C THR A 82 14.68 -7.71 17.42
N LEU A 83 13.67 -7.61 16.55
CA LEU A 83 12.25 -7.62 16.95
C LEU A 83 11.65 -9.03 17.02
N VAL A 84 12.28 -10.03 16.42
CA VAL A 84 11.77 -11.41 16.38
C VAL A 84 12.01 -12.10 17.72
N ASP A 85 10.97 -12.21 18.53
CA ASP A 85 11.00 -12.96 19.78
C ASP A 85 9.64 -13.62 20.00
N ALA A 86 9.60 -14.94 19.80
CA ALA A 86 8.38 -15.73 19.92
C ALA A 86 7.89 -15.88 21.36
N SER A 87 8.71 -15.55 22.37
CA SER A 87 8.36 -15.68 23.79
C SER A 87 7.48 -14.54 24.31
N ARG A 88 7.46 -13.38 23.65
CA ARG A 88 6.71 -12.18 24.07
C ARG A 88 5.21 -12.43 24.03
N SER A 89 4.43 -11.92 24.98
CA SER A 89 2.95 -11.95 24.90
C SER A 89 2.41 -11.17 23.68
N LEU A 90 1.17 -11.45 23.25
CA LEU A 90 0.56 -10.78 22.09
C LEU A 90 0.52 -9.26 22.25
N GLY A 91 0.08 -8.75 23.42
CA GLY A 91 0.07 -7.31 23.69
C GLY A 91 1.46 -6.68 23.65
N ALA A 92 2.49 -7.37 24.16
CA ALA A 92 3.88 -6.89 24.09
C ALA A 92 4.41 -6.89 22.64
N HIS A 93 4.05 -7.89 21.84
CA HIS A 93 4.38 -7.94 20.41
C HIS A 93 3.73 -6.78 19.64
N ILE A 94 2.42 -6.55 19.85
CA ILE A 94 1.69 -5.43 19.26
C ILE A 94 2.29 -4.09 19.68
N THR A 95 2.63 -3.93 20.96
CA THR A 95 3.24 -2.69 21.47
C THR A 95 4.58 -2.43 20.80
N LEU A 96 5.43 -3.44 20.70
CA LEU A 96 6.76 -3.31 20.08
C LEU A 96 6.66 -3.02 18.58
N MET A 97 5.89 -3.82 17.85
CA MET A 97 5.71 -3.67 16.40
C MET A 97 5.00 -2.36 16.07
N GLY A 98 4.00 -1.97 16.85
CA GLY A 98 3.32 -0.69 16.71
C GLY A 98 4.21 0.51 17.03
N ALA A 99 5.03 0.45 18.08
CA ALA A 99 5.97 1.53 18.40
C ALA A 99 7.03 1.69 17.31
N VAL A 100 7.63 0.59 16.85
CA VAL A 100 8.61 0.63 15.75
C VAL A 100 7.95 1.11 14.46
N GLY A 101 6.76 0.59 14.13
CA GLY A 101 5.99 1.01 12.96
C GLY A 101 5.65 2.48 12.99
N GLY A 102 5.12 2.98 14.10
CA GLY A 102 4.80 4.39 14.28
C GLY A 102 6.04 5.29 14.16
N ILE A 103 7.17 4.92 14.77
CA ILE A 103 8.42 5.69 14.67
C ILE A 103 8.93 5.70 13.23
N LEU A 104 8.97 4.54 12.55
CA LEU A 104 9.38 4.48 11.15
C LEU A 104 8.47 5.36 10.28
N SER A 105 7.16 5.23 10.45
CA SER A 105 6.15 6.00 9.71
C SER A 105 6.20 7.50 9.98
N ALA A 106 6.71 7.92 11.14
CA ALA A 106 6.93 9.34 11.41
C ALA A 106 8.03 9.94 10.53
N PHE A 107 8.88 9.14 9.88
CA PHE A 107 10.00 9.62 9.05
C PHE A 107 9.99 9.07 7.62
N MET A 108 9.05 8.19 7.29
CA MET A 108 8.92 7.59 5.97
C MET A 108 7.45 7.36 5.63
N ASN A 109 7.14 7.12 4.36
CA ASN A 109 5.77 6.83 3.95
C ASN A 109 5.17 5.63 4.71
N ASN A 110 3.96 5.80 5.24
CA ASN A 110 3.15 4.79 5.93
C ASN A 110 3.13 3.43 5.24
N VAL A 111 3.03 3.40 3.91
CA VAL A 111 2.97 2.15 3.13
C VAL A 111 4.30 1.41 3.18
N ALA A 112 5.41 2.14 3.09
CA ALA A 112 6.75 1.55 3.15
C ALA A 112 7.06 1.00 4.54
N ALA A 113 6.70 1.73 5.60
CA ALA A 113 6.88 1.27 6.97
C ALA A 113 6.12 -0.05 7.24
N LEU A 114 4.83 -0.11 6.84
CA LEU A 114 4.03 -1.31 6.96
C LEU A 114 4.57 -2.47 6.11
N ALA A 115 4.91 -2.22 4.85
CA ALA A 115 5.42 -3.24 3.93
C ALA A 115 6.70 -3.93 4.45
N LEU A 116 7.53 -3.20 5.19
CA LEU A 116 8.76 -3.72 5.80
C LEU A 116 8.49 -4.54 7.07
N LEU A 117 7.53 -4.10 7.88
CA LEU A 117 7.23 -4.74 9.16
C LEU A 117 6.26 -5.91 9.03
N MET A 118 5.39 -5.91 8.03
CA MET A 118 4.38 -6.95 7.82
C MET A 118 4.97 -8.36 7.72
N PRO A 119 6.03 -8.62 6.93
CA PRO A 119 6.61 -9.97 6.85
C PRO A 119 7.26 -10.39 8.17
N VAL A 120 7.80 -9.43 8.93
CA VAL A 120 8.42 -9.68 10.25
C VAL A 120 7.34 -9.99 11.29
N ASP A 121 6.23 -9.26 11.26
CA ASP A 121 5.05 -9.46 12.11
C ASP A 121 4.44 -10.85 11.88
N ILE A 122 4.16 -11.20 10.62
CA ILE A 122 3.60 -12.50 10.22
C ILE A 122 4.51 -13.64 10.66
N GLN A 123 5.82 -13.54 10.40
CA GLN A 123 6.77 -14.58 10.79
C GLN A 123 6.85 -14.74 12.31
N THR A 124 6.83 -13.64 13.07
CA THR A 124 6.90 -13.68 14.52
C THR A 124 5.62 -14.24 15.12
N ALA A 125 4.46 -13.85 14.60
CA ALA A 125 3.16 -14.40 14.98
C ALA A 125 3.11 -15.92 14.72
N ARG A 126 3.48 -16.37 13.51
CA ARG A 126 3.52 -17.80 13.15
C ARG A 126 4.49 -18.60 14.03
N LYS A 127 5.70 -18.09 14.28
CA LYS A 127 6.68 -18.73 15.19
C LYS A 127 6.17 -18.85 16.62
N ALA A 128 5.33 -17.91 17.06
CA ALA A 128 4.68 -17.93 18.37
C ALA A 128 3.37 -18.73 18.41
N GLY A 129 2.98 -19.40 17.31
CA GLY A 129 1.72 -20.13 17.19
C GLY A 129 0.47 -19.23 17.22
N ARG A 130 0.58 -17.98 16.77
CA ARG A 130 -0.49 -16.97 16.79
C ARG A 130 -0.98 -16.67 15.38
N GLN A 131 -2.25 -16.29 15.29
CA GLN A 131 -2.85 -15.75 14.07
C GLN A 131 -2.25 -14.37 13.76
N PRO A 132 -1.61 -14.16 12.58
CA PRO A 132 -1.08 -12.86 12.18
C PRO A 132 -2.15 -11.77 12.10
N GLY A 133 -3.39 -12.15 11.81
CA GLY A 133 -4.54 -11.24 11.83
C GLY A 133 -4.80 -10.56 13.18
N LEU A 134 -4.20 -10.97 14.29
CA LEU A 134 -4.34 -10.25 15.56
C LEU A 134 -3.35 -9.08 15.71
N SER A 135 -2.23 -9.07 14.99
CA SER A 135 -1.19 -8.05 15.08
C SER A 135 -1.09 -7.14 13.85
N LEU A 136 -1.57 -7.58 12.69
CA LEU A 136 -1.50 -6.81 11.43
C LEU A 136 -2.36 -5.54 11.41
N MET A 137 -3.62 -5.58 11.87
CA MET A 137 -4.46 -4.38 11.98
C MET A 137 -3.90 -3.37 13.00
N PRO A 138 -3.45 -3.79 14.19
CA PRO A 138 -2.69 -2.93 15.09
C PRO A 138 -1.46 -2.28 14.46
N LEU A 139 -0.68 -3.05 13.71
CA LEU A 139 0.50 -2.55 13.01
C LEU A 139 0.13 -1.50 11.96
N SER A 140 -0.90 -1.77 11.13
CA SER A 140 -1.41 -0.79 10.16
C SER A 140 -1.82 0.50 10.85
N PHE A 141 -2.64 0.42 11.90
CA PHE A 141 -3.14 1.61 12.59
C PHE A 141 -2.00 2.36 13.28
N ALA A 142 -1.03 1.68 13.87
CA ALA A 142 0.14 2.30 14.47
C ALA A 142 1.01 3.04 13.44
N THR A 143 1.20 2.49 12.24
CA THR A 143 1.91 3.19 11.16
C THR A 143 1.14 4.43 10.70
N ILE A 144 -0.18 4.34 10.49
CA ILE A 144 -1.02 5.50 10.14
C ILE A 144 -0.93 6.59 11.23
N LEU A 145 -1.05 6.21 12.50
CA LEU A 145 -0.92 7.11 13.65
C LEU A 145 0.45 7.79 13.70
N GLY A 146 1.53 7.05 13.47
CA GLY A 146 2.89 7.59 13.45
C GLY A 146 3.13 8.60 12.34
N GLY A 147 2.51 8.40 11.17
CA GLY A 147 2.59 9.33 10.04
C GLY A 147 2.08 10.74 10.34
N MET A 148 1.24 10.90 11.36
CA MET A 148 0.71 12.21 11.78
C MET A 148 1.71 13.08 12.54
N VAL A 149 2.81 12.50 13.05
CA VAL A 149 3.71 13.18 14.01
C VAL A 149 4.62 14.20 13.34
N THR A 150 4.98 14.02 12.07
CA THR A 150 5.88 14.95 11.37
C THR A 150 5.32 15.39 10.03
N LEU A 151 5.86 16.49 9.52
CA LEU A 151 5.54 17.01 8.19
C LEU A 151 5.74 15.97 7.07
N ILE A 152 6.75 15.12 7.16
CA ILE A 152 7.13 14.17 6.10
C ILE A 152 6.36 12.85 6.19
N GLY A 153 5.81 12.50 7.36
CA GLY A 153 5.19 11.21 7.60
C GLY A 153 4.00 10.91 6.68
N THR A 154 3.22 11.93 6.31
CA THR A 154 1.99 11.74 5.53
C THR A 154 1.70 12.92 4.57
N PRO A 155 1.14 12.68 3.37
CA PRO A 155 0.82 13.74 2.41
C PRO A 155 -0.11 14.85 2.95
N PRO A 156 -1.17 14.58 3.74
CA PRO A 156 -1.97 15.60 4.41
C PRO A 156 -1.16 16.68 5.14
N ASN A 157 -0.11 16.31 5.88
CA ASN A 157 0.71 17.28 6.61
C ASN A 157 1.48 18.21 5.66
N ILE A 158 2.02 17.65 4.56
CA ILE A 158 2.71 18.41 3.52
C ILE A 158 1.76 19.41 2.87
N ILE A 159 0.55 18.98 2.55
CA ILE A 159 -0.49 19.82 1.93
C ILE A 159 -0.92 20.93 2.89
N ILE A 160 -1.14 20.62 4.16
CA ILE A 160 -1.54 21.62 5.16
C ILE A 160 -0.45 22.67 5.38
N ALA A 161 0.81 22.25 5.47
CA ALA A 161 1.94 23.18 5.59
C ALA A 161 2.06 24.10 4.36
N SER A 162 1.78 23.55 3.17
CA SER A 162 1.74 24.29 1.92
C SER A 162 0.61 25.31 1.87
N ILE A 163 -0.62 24.90 2.16
CA ILE A 163 -1.79 25.78 2.16
C ILE A 163 -1.59 26.90 3.19
N ARG A 164 -1.03 26.58 4.37
CA ARG A 164 -0.66 27.60 5.37
C ARG A 164 0.35 28.62 4.81
N GLN A 165 1.36 28.15 4.07
CA GLN A 165 2.34 29.03 3.44
C GLN A 165 1.70 29.98 2.42
N GLU A 166 0.79 29.48 1.59
CA GLU A 166 0.12 30.28 0.56
C GLU A 166 -0.87 31.29 1.18
N SER A 167 -1.67 30.87 2.15
CA SER A 167 -2.73 31.71 2.72
C SER A 167 -2.23 32.61 3.87
N LEU A 168 -1.26 32.17 4.67
CA LEU A 168 -0.78 32.87 5.87
C LEU A 168 0.68 33.34 5.78
N GLY A 169 1.38 33.04 4.69
CA GLY A 169 2.75 33.51 4.42
C GLY A 169 3.88 32.68 5.03
N GLU A 170 3.57 31.70 5.90
CA GLU A 170 4.56 30.84 6.53
C GLU A 170 4.12 29.37 6.56
N PRO A 171 4.97 28.40 6.18
CA PRO A 171 4.65 26.99 6.29
C PRO A 171 4.75 26.50 7.75
N PHE A 172 4.02 25.43 8.07
CA PHE A 172 4.35 24.65 9.26
C PHE A 172 5.74 24.01 9.11
N ARG A 173 6.50 24.03 10.20
CA ARG A 173 7.81 23.39 10.30
C ARG A 173 7.67 21.88 10.48
N MET A 174 8.80 21.18 10.34
CA MET A 174 8.89 19.72 10.41
C MET A 174 8.17 19.09 11.61
N PHE A 175 8.29 19.71 12.79
CA PHE A 175 7.80 19.18 14.06
C PHE A 175 6.61 19.94 14.65
N ASP A 176 6.01 20.87 13.91
CA ASP A 176 4.83 21.62 14.39
C ASP A 176 3.61 20.69 14.60
N PHE A 177 3.56 19.58 13.86
CA PHE A 177 2.56 18.52 14.01
C PHE A 177 2.81 17.62 15.23
N ALA A 178 4.02 17.59 15.77
CA ALA A 178 4.45 16.59 16.75
C ALA A 178 3.69 16.66 18.09
N PRO A 179 3.34 17.83 18.64
CA PRO A 179 2.58 17.88 19.89
C PRO A 179 1.19 17.24 19.77
N VAL A 180 0.45 17.54 18.70
CA VAL A 180 -0.90 17.00 18.49
C VAL A 180 -0.85 15.57 17.97
N GLY A 181 -0.10 15.35 16.89
CA GLY A 181 0.06 14.03 16.27
C GLY A 181 0.71 13.02 17.21
N GLY A 182 1.67 13.45 18.04
CA GLY A 182 2.31 12.61 19.06
C GLY A 182 1.35 12.20 20.18
N VAL A 183 0.52 13.12 20.69
CA VAL A 183 -0.51 12.80 21.68
C VAL A 183 -1.52 11.82 21.09
N ALA A 184 -2.00 12.05 19.87
CA ALA A 184 -2.91 11.15 19.17
C ALA A 184 -2.27 9.78 18.92
N ALA A 185 -1.01 9.73 18.48
CA ALA A 185 -0.29 8.50 18.22
C ALA A 185 -0.05 7.67 19.48
N ILE A 186 0.36 8.31 20.58
CA ILE A 186 0.57 7.64 21.87
C ILE A 186 -0.75 7.11 22.41
N ALA A 187 -1.82 7.91 22.41
CA ALA A 187 -3.13 7.49 22.89
C ALA A 187 -3.71 6.35 22.04
N GLY A 188 -3.62 6.47 20.71
CA GLY A 188 -4.08 5.46 19.78
C GLY A 188 -3.28 4.16 19.88
N LEU A 189 -1.95 4.24 19.97
CA LEU A 189 -1.09 3.06 20.16
C LEU A 189 -1.37 2.39 21.50
N ALA A 190 -1.55 3.16 22.58
CA ALA A 190 -1.93 2.63 23.88
C ALA A 190 -3.29 1.92 23.83
N PHE A 191 -4.29 2.51 23.17
CA PHE A 191 -5.58 1.86 22.96
C PHE A 191 -5.43 0.55 22.18
N VAL A 192 -4.77 0.58 21.04
CA VAL A 192 -4.58 -0.60 20.17
C VAL A 192 -3.85 -1.72 20.91
N ALA A 193 -2.80 -1.41 21.66
CA ALA A 193 -2.01 -2.37 22.42
C ALA A 193 -2.73 -2.92 23.66
N LEU A 194 -3.51 -2.10 24.36
CA LEU A 194 -4.14 -2.50 25.62
C LEU A 194 -5.53 -3.08 25.44
N VAL A 195 -6.34 -2.56 24.51
CA VAL A 195 -7.77 -2.85 24.36
C VAL A 195 -8.16 -3.23 22.94
N GLY A 196 -7.72 -2.45 21.95
CA GLY A 196 -8.19 -2.51 20.57
C GLY A 196 -8.02 -3.88 19.93
N TRP A 197 -6.90 -4.57 20.18
CA TRP A 197 -6.67 -5.91 19.64
C TRP A 197 -7.72 -6.95 20.05
N ARG A 198 -8.43 -6.75 21.17
CA ARG A 198 -9.52 -7.64 21.61
C ARG A 198 -10.80 -7.49 20.78
N LEU A 199 -10.95 -6.40 20.04
CA LEU A 199 -12.09 -6.13 19.17
C LEU A 199 -11.92 -6.76 17.78
N ILE A 200 -10.70 -7.24 17.47
CA ILE A 200 -10.36 -7.86 16.19
C ILE A 200 -10.99 -9.26 16.15
N PRO A 201 -11.75 -9.59 15.09
CA PRO A 201 -12.32 -10.93 14.94
C PRO A 201 -11.20 -11.96 14.72
N ALA A 202 -11.11 -12.94 15.61
CA ALA A 202 -10.25 -14.10 15.41
C ALA A 202 -10.84 -14.98 14.31
N ARG A 203 -10.06 -15.27 13.27
CA ARG A 203 -10.40 -16.21 12.20
C ARG A 203 -9.21 -17.12 11.96
N GLU A 204 -9.49 -18.37 11.63
CA GLU A 204 -8.45 -19.33 11.26
C GLU A 204 -7.59 -18.78 10.11
N ASP A 205 -6.30 -19.08 10.15
CA ASP A 205 -5.35 -18.66 9.14
C ASP A 205 -5.80 -19.19 7.77
N ALA A 206 -6.30 -18.27 6.94
CA ALA A 206 -6.75 -18.60 5.58
C ALA A 206 -5.61 -18.71 4.58
N VAL A 207 -4.37 -18.67 5.05
CA VAL A 207 -3.18 -18.84 4.21
C VAL A 207 -3.12 -20.30 3.78
N ILE A 208 -2.97 -20.52 2.48
CA ILE A 208 -2.77 -21.84 1.89
C ILE A 208 -1.41 -22.33 2.38
N SER A 209 -1.40 -23.40 3.17
CA SER A 209 -0.17 -23.97 3.69
C SER A 209 0.58 -24.70 2.57
N THR A 210 1.89 -24.90 2.73
CA THR A 210 2.67 -25.71 1.77
C THR A 210 2.15 -27.16 1.68
N GLU A 211 1.49 -27.64 2.73
CA GLU A 211 0.85 -28.96 2.80
C GLU A 211 -0.46 -29.03 1.99
N ASP A 212 -1.19 -27.93 1.85
CA ASP A 212 -2.39 -27.87 0.99
C ASP A 212 -2.01 -28.02 -0.51
N ILE A 213 -0.77 -27.70 -0.89
CA ILE A 213 -0.28 -27.70 -2.28
C ILE A 213 0.07 -29.11 -2.78
N SER A 214 0.51 -30.02 -1.91
CA SER A 214 0.91 -31.37 -2.35
C SER A 214 -0.23 -32.15 -3.00
N GLN A 215 -1.47 -31.66 -2.88
CA GLN A 215 -2.66 -32.20 -3.51
C GLN A 215 -2.87 -31.74 -4.97
N TYR A 216 -2.13 -30.74 -5.46
CA TYR A 216 -2.36 -30.10 -6.77
C TYR A 216 -1.19 -30.22 -7.75
N ILE A 217 -0.01 -30.69 -7.30
CA ILE A 217 1.10 -31.01 -8.20
C ILE A 217 1.07 -32.49 -8.53
N ALA A 218 0.97 -32.83 -9.81
CA ALA A 218 0.91 -34.20 -10.29
C ALA A 218 1.91 -34.44 -11.42
N GLU A 219 2.29 -35.71 -11.58
CA GLU A 219 3.19 -36.15 -12.64
C GLU A 219 2.46 -37.09 -13.59
N LEU A 220 2.30 -36.68 -14.85
CA LEU A 220 1.77 -37.53 -15.93
C LEU A 220 2.90 -37.94 -16.87
N THR A 221 3.01 -39.22 -17.19
CA THR A 221 4.05 -39.76 -18.06
C THR A 221 3.54 -39.89 -19.51
N VAL A 222 4.40 -39.60 -20.48
CA VAL A 222 4.14 -39.83 -21.90
C VAL A 222 4.34 -41.31 -22.22
N PRO A 223 3.26 -42.07 -22.53
CA PRO A 223 3.39 -43.51 -22.82
C PRO A 223 4.12 -43.76 -24.13
N GLU A 224 4.70 -44.95 -24.29
CA GLU A 224 5.48 -45.34 -25.48
C GLU A 224 4.70 -45.24 -26.79
N ASN A 225 3.38 -45.41 -26.74
CA ASN A 225 2.48 -45.32 -27.89
C ASN A 225 1.82 -43.94 -28.07
N SER A 226 2.31 -42.90 -27.39
CA SER A 226 1.68 -41.58 -27.40
C SER A 226 1.81 -40.89 -28.77
N LYS A 227 0.70 -40.32 -29.26
CA LYS A 227 0.63 -39.48 -30.47
C LYS A 227 1.34 -38.13 -30.31
N HIS A 228 1.81 -37.83 -29.11
CA HIS A 228 2.51 -36.58 -28.77
C HIS A 228 4.03 -36.72 -28.84
N ILE A 229 4.57 -37.92 -29.04
CA ILE A 229 6.00 -38.13 -29.28
C ILE A 229 6.43 -37.37 -30.55
N GLY A 230 7.56 -36.66 -30.48
CA GLY A 230 8.06 -35.84 -31.59
C GLY A 230 7.48 -34.41 -31.64
N LYS A 231 6.39 -34.13 -30.93
CA LYS A 231 5.84 -32.76 -30.79
C LYS A 231 6.63 -31.95 -29.76
N ARG A 232 6.59 -30.63 -29.86
CA ARG A 232 7.13 -29.74 -28.83
C ARG A 232 6.16 -29.65 -27.66
N LEU A 233 6.68 -29.55 -26.44
CA LEU A 233 5.84 -29.34 -25.24
C LEU A 233 4.91 -28.12 -25.38
N SER A 234 5.33 -27.07 -26.08
CA SER A 234 4.51 -25.89 -26.36
C SER A 234 3.20 -26.22 -27.07
N GLU A 235 3.16 -27.27 -27.90
CA GLU A 235 1.96 -27.68 -28.63
C GLU A 235 0.88 -28.26 -27.72
N LEU A 236 1.22 -28.68 -26.49
CA LEU A 236 0.26 -29.13 -25.48
C LEU A 236 -0.35 -27.97 -24.68
N THR A 237 0.15 -26.74 -24.85
CA THR A 237 -0.24 -25.59 -23.99
C THR A 237 -1.71 -25.21 -24.18
N GLU A 238 -2.25 -25.30 -25.40
CA GLU A 238 -3.65 -24.94 -25.68
C GLU A 238 -4.62 -25.93 -25.01
N ALA A 239 -4.32 -27.22 -25.07
CA ALA A 239 -5.10 -28.25 -24.37
C ALA A 239 -5.02 -28.06 -22.85
N ALA A 240 -3.83 -27.75 -22.33
CA ALA A 240 -3.63 -27.49 -20.91
C ALA A 240 -4.42 -26.26 -20.45
N GLU A 241 -4.49 -25.21 -21.28
CA GLU A 241 -5.30 -24.02 -21.02
C GLU A 241 -6.80 -24.29 -20.98
N LYS A 242 -7.31 -25.18 -21.84
CA LYS A 242 -8.74 -25.52 -21.87
C LYS A 242 -9.18 -26.31 -20.64
N SER A 243 -8.31 -27.17 -20.12
CA SER A 243 -8.60 -28.02 -18.94
C SER A 243 -8.08 -27.43 -17.62
N ASP A 244 -7.76 -26.13 -17.55
CA ASP A 244 -7.20 -25.45 -16.36
C ASP A 244 -5.94 -26.12 -15.76
N VAL A 245 -5.08 -26.67 -16.63
CA VAL A 245 -3.81 -27.31 -16.25
C VAL A 245 -2.63 -26.40 -16.56
N ALA A 246 -1.70 -26.28 -15.62
CA ALA A 246 -0.42 -25.60 -15.82
C ALA A 246 0.71 -26.62 -15.99
N ILE A 247 1.38 -26.61 -17.14
CA ILE A 247 2.58 -27.42 -17.38
C ILE A 247 3.78 -26.71 -16.75
N LEU A 248 4.28 -27.23 -15.63
CA LEU A 248 5.44 -26.67 -14.90
C LEU A 248 6.76 -26.97 -15.63
N GLY A 249 6.84 -28.16 -16.23
CA GLY A 249 8.04 -28.62 -16.91
C GLY A 249 8.01 -30.11 -17.23
N LEU A 250 9.21 -30.62 -17.50
CA LEU A 250 9.45 -31.99 -17.95
C LEU A 250 10.58 -32.61 -17.14
N ILE A 251 10.45 -33.87 -16.75
CA ILE A 251 11.52 -34.66 -16.14
C ILE A 251 11.96 -35.71 -17.16
N ARG A 252 13.27 -35.73 -17.43
CA ARG A 252 13.93 -36.75 -18.26
C ARG A 252 15.25 -37.14 -17.62
N ASP A 253 15.54 -38.43 -17.54
CA ASP A 253 16.77 -38.97 -16.95
C ASP A 253 17.06 -38.46 -15.51
N GLY A 254 16.00 -38.30 -14.70
CA GLY A 254 16.09 -37.75 -13.34
C GLY A 254 16.39 -36.24 -13.27
N LYS A 255 16.58 -35.55 -14.40
CA LYS A 255 16.80 -34.10 -14.44
C LYS A 255 15.49 -33.36 -14.73
N ARG A 256 15.07 -32.51 -13.79
CA ARG A 256 13.91 -31.62 -13.96
C ARG A 256 14.27 -30.44 -14.87
N ARG A 257 13.50 -30.24 -15.92
CA ARG A 257 13.63 -29.14 -16.89
C ARG A 257 12.45 -28.18 -16.72
N TYR A 258 12.51 -27.34 -15.69
CA TYR A 258 11.51 -26.30 -15.43
C TYR A 258 11.66 -25.11 -16.38
N GLY A 259 10.55 -24.62 -16.93
CA GLY A 259 10.48 -23.37 -17.72
C GLY A 259 11.26 -23.31 -19.04
N THR A 260 12.23 -24.21 -19.28
CA THR A 260 13.03 -24.34 -20.51
C THR A 260 12.48 -25.41 -21.45
N ALA A 261 11.49 -26.20 -21.01
CA ALA A 261 10.99 -27.34 -21.75
C ALA A 261 10.02 -26.99 -22.91
N ARG A 262 9.60 -25.74 -23.09
CA ARG A 262 8.62 -25.35 -24.13
C ARG A 262 8.99 -25.82 -25.54
N ASN A 263 10.27 -25.70 -25.90
CA ASN A 263 10.78 -26.14 -27.21
C ASN A 263 11.36 -27.55 -27.19
N VAL A 264 11.28 -28.25 -26.06
CA VAL A 264 11.77 -29.63 -25.96
C VAL A 264 10.78 -30.54 -26.64
N THR A 265 11.31 -31.38 -27.52
CA THR A 265 10.57 -32.44 -28.18
C THR A 265 10.29 -33.57 -27.19
N LEU A 266 9.02 -33.95 -27.10
CA LEU A 266 8.54 -35.02 -26.23
C LEU A 266 9.05 -36.38 -26.71
N GLN A 267 9.49 -37.19 -25.75
CA GLN A 267 9.96 -38.57 -25.93
C GLN A 267 9.14 -39.52 -25.05
N ALA A 268 9.12 -40.79 -25.42
CA ALA A 268 8.52 -41.83 -24.59
C ALA A 268 9.18 -41.87 -23.20
N GLY A 269 8.38 -41.99 -22.15
CA GLY A 269 8.85 -42.05 -20.78
C GLY A 269 9.19 -40.70 -20.14
N ASP A 270 8.99 -39.59 -20.85
CA ASP A 270 9.04 -38.25 -20.27
C ASP A 270 7.93 -38.07 -19.23
N ALA A 271 8.26 -37.51 -18.06
CA ALA A 271 7.26 -37.14 -17.06
C ALA A 271 6.97 -35.64 -17.12
N LEU A 272 5.72 -35.29 -17.37
CA LEU A 272 5.20 -33.93 -17.32
C LEU A 272 4.85 -33.59 -15.88
N VAL A 273 5.49 -32.54 -15.37
CA VAL A 273 5.13 -32.00 -14.06
C VAL A 273 4.04 -30.97 -14.29
N LEU A 274 2.86 -31.24 -13.74
CA LEU A 274 1.64 -30.47 -13.93
C LEU A 274 1.16 -29.91 -12.60
N GLU A 275 0.51 -28.77 -12.65
CA GLU A 275 -0.32 -28.25 -11.58
C GLU A 275 -1.76 -28.18 -12.06
N ALA A 276 -2.66 -28.85 -11.34
CA ALA A 276 -4.08 -28.94 -11.65
C ALA A 276 -4.86 -29.52 -10.46
N ALA A 277 -6.13 -29.14 -10.32
CA ALA A 277 -7.07 -29.86 -9.49
C ALA A 277 -7.30 -31.30 -10.02
N PRO A 278 -7.67 -32.29 -9.18
CA PRO A 278 -7.79 -33.68 -9.61
C PRO A 278 -8.72 -33.89 -10.82
N ASP A 279 -9.82 -33.15 -10.89
CA ASP A 279 -10.79 -33.14 -12.00
C ASP A 279 -10.18 -32.58 -13.30
N ALA A 280 -9.52 -31.42 -13.23
CA ALA A 280 -8.79 -30.81 -14.33
C ALA A 280 -7.64 -31.72 -14.85
N LEU A 281 -6.93 -32.36 -13.93
CA LEU A 281 -5.86 -33.30 -14.23
C LEU A 281 -6.39 -34.53 -14.98
N ASP A 282 -7.51 -35.11 -14.53
CA ASP A 282 -8.12 -36.26 -15.18
C ASP A 282 -8.68 -35.92 -16.57
N GLU A 283 -9.25 -34.73 -16.75
CA GLU A 283 -9.70 -34.23 -18.05
C GLU A 283 -8.52 -34.08 -19.02
N PHE A 284 -7.43 -33.44 -18.58
CA PHE A 284 -6.22 -33.25 -19.38
C PHE A 284 -5.52 -34.57 -19.73
N ARG A 285 -5.44 -35.48 -18.75
CA ARG A 285 -4.91 -36.84 -18.92
C ARG A 285 -5.69 -37.60 -19.99
N SER A 286 -7.02 -37.54 -19.93
CA SER A 286 -7.92 -38.23 -20.85
C SER A 286 -7.88 -37.62 -22.26
N THR A 287 -7.75 -36.30 -22.37
CA THR A 287 -7.70 -35.58 -23.65
C THR A 287 -6.42 -35.88 -24.44
N LEU A 288 -5.30 -36.09 -23.75
CA LEU A 288 -3.98 -36.29 -24.35
C LEU A 288 -3.45 -37.74 -24.26
N ASP A 289 -4.29 -38.68 -23.80
CA ASP A 289 -3.93 -40.09 -23.61
C ASP A 289 -2.62 -40.27 -22.80
N LEU A 290 -2.49 -39.55 -21.67
CA LEU A 290 -1.30 -39.60 -20.80
C LEU A 290 -1.47 -40.65 -19.68
N ALA A 291 -0.35 -41.18 -19.17
CA ALA A 291 -0.34 -42.19 -18.10
C ALA A 291 -0.08 -41.56 -16.73
N LEU A 292 -0.63 -42.15 -15.66
CA LEU A 292 -0.20 -41.83 -14.28
C LEU A 292 1.21 -42.41 -14.06
N SER A 293 2.04 -41.70 -13.30
CA SER A 293 3.40 -42.15 -12.99
C SER A 293 3.35 -43.28 -11.95
N ASP A 294 4.15 -44.34 -12.13
CA ASP A 294 4.23 -45.46 -11.19
C ASP A 294 4.69 -45.00 -9.79
N SER A 295 4.06 -45.54 -8.74
CA SER A 295 4.31 -45.21 -7.33
C SER A 295 5.78 -45.35 -6.91
N ASP A 296 6.54 -46.27 -7.51
CA ASP A 296 7.96 -46.52 -7.22
C ASP A 296 8.91 -45.44 -7.78
N ARG A 297 8.42 -44.63 -8.73
CA ARG A 297 9.16 -43.53 -9.38
C ARG A 297 8.93 -42.21 -8.65
N GLU A 298 7.79 -42.08 -7.99
CA GLU A 298 7.39 -40.96 -7.14
C GLU A 298 8.34 -40.76 -5.94
N GLU A 299 8.76 -41.84 -5.27
CA GLU A 299 9.72 -41.78 -4.14
C GLU A 299 11.14 -41.38 -4.57
N LYS A 300 11.60 -41.86 -5.74
CA LYS A 300 12.96 -41.54 -6.26
C LYS A 300 13.09 -40.09 -6.76
N LEU A 301 11.98 -39.43 -7.07
CA LEU A 301 11.94 -38.04 -7.55
C LEU A 301 11.59 -37.03 -6.45
N LYS A 302 10.92 -37.46 -5.36
CA LYS A 302 10.73 -36.68 -4.12
C LYS A 302 12.05 -36.34 -3.42
N ALA A 303 13.14 -37.06 -3.72
CA ALA A 303 14.45 -36.93 -3.09
C ALA A 303 15.24 -35.65 -3.43
N SER A 304 14.79 -34.81 -4.38
CA SER A 304 15.49 -33.56 -4.70
C SER A 304 14.51 -32.47 -5.15
N GLY A 305 13.98 -31.68 -4.21
CA GLY A 305 13.34 -30.38 -4.47
C GLY A 305 14.33 -29.31 -4.96
N GLU A 306 15.26 -29.69 -5.85
CA GLU A 306 16.31 -28.84 -6.39
C GLU A 306 15.80 -28.13 -7.65
N GLY A 307 15.53 -26.82 -7.54
CA GLY A 307 15.38 -25.92 -8.68
C GLY A 307 14.13 -25.01 -8.68
N VAL A 308 13.15 -25.28 -7.82
CA VAL A 308 11.99 -24.39 -7.60
C VAL A 308 11.82 -24.10 -6.11
N GLU A 309 11.23 -22.96 -5.80
CA GLU A 309 10.89 -22.52 -4.45
C GLU A 309 9.48 -21.92 -4.43
N ILE A 310 8.83 -22.02 -3.28
CA ILE A 310 7.48 -21.48 -3.09
C ILE A 310 7.62 -20.17 -2.30
N ILE A 311 7.00 -19.12 -2.83
CA ILE A 311 6.93 -17.82 -2.18
C ILE A 311 5.48 -17.43 -1.97
N GLU A 312 5.23 -16.82 -0.81
CA GLU A 312 3.94 -16.24 -0.45
C GLU A 312 4.05 -14.73 -0.63
N VAL A 313 3.15 -14.13 -1.40
CA VAL A 313 3.19 -12.69 -1.74
C VAL A 313 1.81 -12.06 -1.59
N VAL A 314 1.74 -10.79 -1.19
CA VAL A 314 0.52 -10.00 -1.23
C VAL A 314 0.55 -9.01 -2.40
N ILE A 315 -0.59 -8.80 -3.04
CA ILE A 315 -0.73 -7.83 -4.13
C ILE A 315 -0.99 -6.43 -3.54
N PRO A 316 -0.07 -5.45 -3.66
CA PRO A 316 -0.34 -4.05 -3.34
C PRO A 316 -1.13 -3.35 -4.46
N ASP A 317 -1.71 -2.20 -4.14
CA ASP A 317 -2.31 -1.29 -5.13
C ASP A 317 -1.27 -0.88 -6.20
N GLY A 318 -1.63 -0.98 -7.48
CA GLY A 318 -0.74 -0.65 -8.59
C GLY A 318 0.22 -1.77 -9.03
N SER A 319 0.13 -2.95 -8.42
CA SER A 319 0.78 -4.16 -8.91
C SER A 319 0.41 -4.45 -10.37
N ARG A 320 1.31 -5.09 -11.13
CA ARG A 320 0.99 -5.54 -12.50
C ARG A 320 -0.10 -6.60 -12.55
N LEU A 321 -0.41 -7.22 -11.41
CA LEU A 321 -1.45 -8.23 -11.25
C LEU A 321 -2.81 -7.61 -10.91
N ASP A 322 -2.87 -6.37 -10.42
CA ASP A 322 -4.12 -5.77 -9.95
C ASP A 322 -5.15 -5.61 -11.09
N GLY A 323 -6.31 -6.23 -10.92
CA GLY A 323 -7.39 -6.28 -11.90
C GLY A 323 -7.12 -7.18 -13.12
N ARG A 324 -6.03 -7.97 -13.12
CA ARG A 324 -5.64 -8.85 -14.23
C ARG A 324 -5.60 -10.31 -13.81
N THR A 325 -5.63 -11.21 -14.79
CA THR A 325 -5.50 -12.66 -14.57
C THR A 325 -4.04 -13.10 -14.72
N ALA A 326 -3.65 -14.19 -14.06
CA ALA A 326 -2.30 -14.75 -14.19
C ALA A 326 -1.97 -15.11 -15.66
N GLN A 327 -2.98 -15.54 -16.43
CA GLN A 327 -2.85 -15.81 -17.86
C GLN A 327 -2.57 -14.53 -18.68
N THR A 328 -3.31 -13.45 -18.43
CA THR A 328 -3.15 -12.17 -19.16
C THR A 328 -1.79 -11.54 -18.94
N VAL A 329 -1.28 -11.61 -17.69
CA VAL A 329 0.06 -11.09 -17.35
C VAL A 329 1.15 -12.00 -17.91
N GLY A 330 0.82 -13.28 -18.10
CA GLY A 330 1.73 -14.27 -18.65
C GLY A 330 2.70 -14.84 -17.62
N LEU A 331 2.23 -15.03 -16.39
CA LEU A 331 3.05 -15.45 -15.25
C LEU A 331 3.86 -16.73 -15.55
N ALA A 332 3.19 -17.74 -16.11
CA ALA A 332 3.81 -19.02 -16.47
C ALA A 332 4.88 -18.92 -17.57
N TRP A 333 4.75 -17.97 -18.50
CA TRP A 333 5.58 -17.94 -19.71
C TRP A 333 6.61 -16.83 -19.76
N ARG A 334 6.34 -15.68 -19.13
CA ARG A 334 7.29 -14.57 -18.99
C ARG A 334 8.22 -14.78 -17.80
N GLN A 335 7.67 -15.25 -16.67
CA GLN A 335 8.38 -15.36 -15.40
C GLN A 335 8.62 -16.81 -14.96
N ARG A 336 8.22 -17.80 -15.77
CA ARG A 336 8.35 -19.24 -15.42
C ARG A 336 7.77 -19.55 -14.04
N THR A 337 6.75 -18.82 -13.65
CA THR A 337 6.17 -18.82 -12.31
C THR A 337 4.74 -19.34 -12.39
N VAL A 338 4.33 -20.16 -11.44
CA VAL A 338 2.97 -20.72 -11.40
C VAL A 338 2.23 -20.28 -10.16
N LEU A 339 0.97 -19.89 -10.36
CA LEU A 339 0.06 -19.52 -9.29
C LEU A 339 -0.58 -20.79 -8.72
N LEU A 340 -0.16 -21.18 -7.53
CA LEU A 340 -0.61 -22.39 -6.83
C LEU A 340 -1.91 -22.18 -6.05
N GLY A 341 -2.25 -20.93 -5.76
CA GLY A 341 -3.45 -20.64 -4.99
C GLY A 341 -3.61 -19.16 -4.70
N ILE A 342 -4.86 -18.76 -4.46
CA ILE A 342 -5.24 -17.40 -4.08
C ILE A 342 -5.94 -17.48 -2.72
N SER A 343 -5.52 -16.67 -1.76
CA SER A 343 -6.28 -16.41 -0.55
C SER A 343 -6.82 -14.99 -0.57
N ARG A 344 -8.15 -14.86 -0.53
CA ARG A 344 -8.86 -13.58 -0.62
C ARG A 344 -9.75 -13.41 0.60
N GLN A 345 -9.48 -12.40 1.42
CA GLN A 345 -10.32 -12.03 2.57
C GLN A 345 -10.70 -13.22 3.47
N GLY A 346 -9.74 -14.12 3.71
CA GLY A 346 -9.99 -15.31 4.53
C GLY A 346 -10.53 -16.53 3.77
N ARG A 347 -10.69 -16.48 2.44
CA ARG A 347 -11.19 -17.61 1.62
C ARG A 347 -10.11 -18.12 0.68
N LYS A 348 -9.86 -19.42 0.72
CA LYS A 348 -9.00 -20.13 -0.24
C LYS A 348 -9.75 -20.32 -1.55
N ILE A 349 -9.17 -19.89 -2.65
CA ILE A 349 -9.61 -20.13 -4.02
C ILE A 349 -8.56 -21.06 -4.62
N THR A 350 -8.98 -22.24 -5.06
CA THR A 350 -8.12 -23.32 -5.59
C THR A 350 -8.53 -23.79 -6.99
N SER A 351 -9.59 -23.22 -7.56
CA SER A 351 -10.04 -23.53 -8.93
C SER A 351 -10.02 -22.28 -9.81
N HIS A 352 -9.86 -22.45 -11.12
CA HIS A 352 -9.83 -21.37 -12.10
C HIS A 352 -8.77 -20.30 -11.76
N LEU A 353 -7.65 -20.71 -11.16
CA LEU A 353 -6.62 -19.80 -10.67
C LEU A 353 -6.06 -18.92 -11.78
N ARG A 354 -5.96 -19.48 -13.00
CA ARG A 354 -5.37 -18.82 -14.17
C ARG A 354 -6.24 -17.72 -14.74
N THR A 355 -7.56 -17.85 -14.62
CA THR A 355 -8.58 -16.96 -15.20
C THR A 355 -9.25 -16.07 -14.16
N THR A 356 -9.08 -16.36 -12.87
CA THR A 356 -9.59 -15.52 -11.78
C THR A 356 -8.90 -14.14 -11.82
N PRO A 357 -9.65 -13.03 -11.89
CA PRO A 357 -9.08 -11.69 -11.76
C PRO A 357 -8.52 -11.49 -10.36
N LEU A 358 -7.23 -11.14 -10.29
CA LEU A 358 -6.51 -10.86 -9.05
C LEU A 358 -6.81 -9.42 -8.59
N LYS A 359 -6.81 -9.18 -7.28
CA LYS A 359 -7.13 -7.90 -6.67
C LYS A 359 -6.08 -7.50 -5.64
N ALA A 360 -5.88 -6.21 -5.46
CA ALA A 360 -5.12 -5.70 -4.32
C ALA A 360 -5.63 -6.30 -2.99
N GLY A 361 -4.68 -6.65 -2.13
CA GLY A 361 -4.90 -7.38 -0.89
C GLY A 361 -4.97 -8.90 -1.03
N ASP A 362 -5.08 -9.49 -2.23
CA ASP A 362 -5.00 -10.95 -2.37
C ASP A 362 -3.61 -11.47 -1.97
N ILE A 363 -3.59 -12.63 -1.30
CA ILE A 363 -2.37 -13.40 -1.08
C ILE A 363 -2.25 -14.44 -2.19
N LEU A 364 -1.09 -14.49 -2.84
CA LEU A 364 -0.76 -15.48 -3.84
C LEU A 364 0.31 -16.41 -3.32
N LEU A 365 0.15 -17.68 -3.65
CA LEU A 365 1.16 -18.69 -3.46
C LEU A 365 1.78 -18.97 -4.82
N LEU A 366 3.05 -18.61 -4.99
CA LEU A 366 3.75 -18.71 -6.27
C LEU A 366 4.84 -19.75 -6.19
N LEU A 367 4.88 -20.64 -7.18
CA LEU A 367 6.02 -21.51 -7.44
C LEU A 367 6.94 -20.80 -8.43
N VAL A 368 8.13 -20.42 -7.97
CA VAL A 368 9.13 -19.72 -8.77
C VAL A 368 10.38 -20.60 -8.94
N PRO A 369 11.17 -20.43 -10.00
CA PRO A 369 12.51 -21.01 -10.06
C PRO A 369 13.37 -20.53 -8.87
N ARG A 370 14.23 -21.41 -8.32
CA ARG A 370 15.15 -21.04 -7.24
C ARG A 370 15.99 -19.82 -7.63
N ASP A 371 16.30 -18.98 -6.64
CA ASP A 371 17.12 -17.77 -6.79
C ASP A 371 16.51 -16.69 -7.70
N THR A 372 15.24 -16.83 -8.09
CA THR A 372 14.51 -15.84 -8.91
C THR A 372 13.36 -15.16 -8.19
N ALA A 373 13.06 -15.56 -6.95
CA ALA A 373 11.97 -14.98 -6.16
C ALA A 373 11.99 -13.45 -6.15
N SER A 374 13.12 -12.84 -5.82
CA SER A 374 13.27 -11.37 -5.77
C SER A 374 13.00 -10.70 -7.12
N HIS A 375 13.53 -11.27 -8.20
CA HIS A 375 13.28 -10.77 -9.55
C HIS A 375 11.79 -10.86 -9.93
N VAL A 376 11.14 -11.97 -9.58
CA VAL A 376 9.72 -12.18 -9.87
C VAL A 376 8.87 -11.23 -9.04
N THR A 377 9.15 -11.05 -7.74
CA THR A 377 8.41 -10.12 -6.87
C THR A 377 8.55 -8.68 -7.36
N ASP A 378 9.75 -8.26 -7.75
CA ASP A 378 10.02 -6.92 -8.27
C ASP A 378 9.32 -6.70 -9.62
N TRP A 379 9.37 -7.68 -10.52
CA TRP A 379 8.72 -7.58 -11.82
C TRP A 379 7.20 -7.53 -11.72
N LEU A 380 6.61 -8.27 -10.77
CA LEU A 380 5.17 -8.26 -10.50
C LEU A 380 4.73 -7.02 -9.70
N GLY A 381 5.63 -6.41 -8.94
CA GLY A 381 5.31 -5.37 -7.96
C GLY A 381 4.44 -5.92 -6.83
N VAL A 382 4.86 -7.05 -6.23
CA VAL A 382 4.18 -7.70 -5.10
C VAL A 382 5.10 -7.76 -3.88
N LEU A 383 4.52 -7.89 -2.68
CA LEU A 383 5.29 -7.89 -1.43
C LEU A 383 5.37 -9.31 -0.84
N PRO A 384 6.57 -9.89 -0.64
CA PRO A 384 6.71 -11.21 -0.05
C PRO A 384 6.32 -11.21 1.43
N LEU A 385 5.51 -12.18 1.87
CA LEU A 385 5.04 -12.32 3.26
C LEU A 385 5.98 -13.18 4.13
N ALA A 386 6.81 -14.01 3.52
CA ALA A 386 7.82 -14.82 4.20
C ALA A 386 9.21 -14.46 3.66
N ASP A 387 10.08 -14.04 4.58
CA ASP A 387 11.46 -13.73 4.25
C ASP A 387 12.30 -15.02 4.32
N ARG A 388 12.83 -15.46 3.17
CA ARG A 388 13.81 -16.56 3.12
C ARG A 388 15.14 -16.14 2.50
N GLY A 389 15.39 -14.84 2.36
CA GLY A 389 16.62 -14.36 1.74
C GLY A 389 16.42 -12.96 1.19
N LEU A 390 16.68 -11.99 2.05
CA LEU A 390 16.64 -10.56 1.77
C LEU A 390 17.26 -10.22 0.41
N ALA A 391 16.60 -9.27 -0.27
CA ALA A 391 17.23 -8.40 -1.26
C ALA A 391 18.65 -8.02 -0.81
N VAL A 392 19.60 -8.07 -1.73
CA VAL A 392 21.01 -7.74 -1.50
C VAL A 392 21.10 -6.32 -0.93
N THR A 393 21.14 -6.21 0.40
CA THR A 393 21.22 -4.95 1.11
C THR A 393 22.69 -4.63 1.34
N GLU A 394 23.11 -3.46 0.86
CA GLU A 394 24.49 -2.99 1.05
C GLU A 394 24.64 -2.44 2.48
N ASN A 395 24.81 -3.36 3.45
CA ASN A 395 24.96 -3.02 4.88
C ASN A 395 26.08 -2.01 5.17
N SER A 396 27.02 -1.80 4.24
CA SER A 396 28.11 -0.81 4.39
C SER A 396 27.65 0.65 4.28
N LYS A 397 26.49 0.93 3.65
CA LYS A 397 26.02 2.30 3.38
C LYS A 397 24.92 2.79 4.32
N VAL A 398 24.52 1.97 5.30
CA VAL A 398 23.44 2.29 6.26
C VAL A 398 23.65 3.64 6.94
N TRP A 399 24.80 3.84 7.59
CA TRP A 399 25.08 5.04 8.37
C TRP A 399 25.20 6.29 7.51
N LEU A 400 25.67 6.15 6.26
CA LEU A 400 25.71 7.25 5.30
C LEU A 400 24.29 7.70 4.93
N ALA A 401 23.38 6.76 4.65
CA ALA A 401 21.99 7.07 4.34
C ALA A 401 21.29 7.78 5.51
N ILE A 402 21.39 7.20 6.71
CA ILE A 402 20.82 7.77 7.93
C ILE A 402 21.40 9.16 8.20
N GLY A 403 22.72 9.33 8.08
CA GLY A 403 23.42 10.58 8.32
C GLY A 403 22.99 11.70 7.35
N LEU A 404 22.91 11.39 6.05
CA LEU A 404 22.47 12.36 5.03
C LEU A 404 21.03 12.80 5.25
N PHE A 405 20.12 11.85 5.48
CA PHE A 405 18.72 12.18 5.74
C PHE A 405 18.54 12.94 7.05
N GLY A 406 19.18 12.47 8.14
CA GLY A 406 19.13 13.14 9.44
C GLY A 406 19.68 14.56 9.39
N ALA A 407 20.80 14.79 8.69
CA ALA A 407 21.35 16.12 8.49
C ALA A 407 20.39 17.04 7.72
N ALA A 408 19.73 16.54 6.67
CA ALA A 408 18.75 17.30 5.92
C ALA A 408 17.52 17.66 6.77
N VAL A 409 17.00 16.72 7.56
CA VAL A 409 15.87 16.96 8.48
C VAL A 409 16.24 17.98 9.55
N VAL A 410 17.44 17.88 10.13
CA VAL A 410 17.91 18.85 11.13
C VAL A 410 18.05 20.24 10.50
N ALA A 411 18.70 20.34 9.34
CA ALA A 411 18.90 21.60 8.63
C ALA A 411 17.57 22.27 8.25
N ALA A 412 16.59 21.49 7.75
CA ALA A 412 15.27 22.00 7.44
C ALA A 412 14.49 22.41 8.70
N SER A 413 14.58 21.62 9.78
CA SER A 413 13.89 21.88 11.05
C SER A 413 14.32 23.18 11.72
N VAL A 414 15.62 23.51 11.66
CA VAL A 414 16.13 24.78 12.22
C VAL A 414 16.01 25.97 11.26
N GLY A 415 15.42 25.76 10.07
CA GLY A 415 15.21 26.81 9.07
C GLY A 415 16.46 27.23 8.29
N LEU A 416 17.53 26.43 8.29
CA LEU A 416 18.75 26.73 7.53
C LEU A 416 18.55 26.58 6.02
N ILE A 417 17.77 25.58 5.59
CA ILE A 417 17.54 25.25 4.18
C ILE A 417 16.07 24.89 3.99
N TYR A 418 15.47 25.31 2.88
CA TYR A 418 14.10 24.92 2.51
C TYR A 418 13.99 23.41 2.30
N LEU A 419 12.94 22.77 2.86
CA LEU A 419 12.83 21.32 2.91
C LEU A 419 12.94 20.61 1.53
N PRO A 420 12.24 21.03 0.45
CA PRO A 420 12.41 20.42 -0.86
C PRO A 420 13.84 20.47 -1.37
N ILE A 421 14.58 21.56 -1.10
CA ILE A 421 15.98 21.70 -1.50
C ILE A 421 16.85 20.73 -0.71
N ALA A 422 16.64 20.65 0.61
CA ALA A 422 17.37 19.72 1.48
C ALA A 422 17.17 18.26 1.04
N LEU A 423 15.92 17.86 0.76
CA LEU A 423 15.62 16.51 0.26
C LEU A 423 16.19 16.27 -1.15
N GLY A 424 16.15 17.27 -2.03
CA GLY A 424 16.77 17.19 -3.36
C GLY A 424 18.28 16.92 -3.29
N ILE A 425 18.99 17.57 -2.37
CA ILE A 425 20.41 17.32 -2.10
C ILE A 425 20.63 15.88 -1.63
N VAL A 426 19.77 15.37 -0.73
CA VAL A 426 19.85 13.96 -0.27
C VAL A 426 19.67 12.99 -1.42
N VAL A 427 18.71 13.23 -2.31
CA VAL A 427 18.48 12.38 -3.49
C VAL A 427 19.71 12.36 -4.39
N VAL A 428 20.30 13.52 -4.68
CA VAL A 428 21.55 13.60 -5.47
C VAL A 428 22.68 12.84 -4.77
N ALA A 429 22.85 13.03 -3.47
CA ALA A 429 23.86 12.33 -2.68
C ALA A 429 23.65 10.80 -2.68
N TYR A 430 22.41 10.33 -2.61
CA TYR A 430 22.06 8.91 -2.68
C TYR A 430 22.42 8.30 -4.03
N VAL A 431 22.18 9.01 -5.13
CA VAL A 431 22.55 8.56 -6.47
C VAL A 431 24.07 8.52 -6.62
N LEU A 432 24.78 9.56 -6.18
CA LEU A 432 26.25 9.62 -6.24
C LEU A 432 26.91 8.55 -5.38
N ALA A 433 26.37 8.28 -4.19
CA ALA A 433 26.81 7.21 -3.30
C ALA A 433 26.39 5.81 -3.78
N LYS A 434 25.65 5.70 -4.89
CA LYS A 434 25.06 4.46 -5.42
C LYS A 434 24.22 3.73 -4.37
N ILE A 435 23.52 4.48 -3.50
CA ILE A 435 22.50 3.93 -2.59
C ILE A 435 21.24 3.65 -3.39
N VAL A 436 20.86 4.58 -4.28
CA VAL A 436 19.74 4.43 -5.23
C VAL A 436 20.31 4.49 -6.66
N PRO A 437 20.20 3.41 -7.46
CA PRO A 437 20.59 3.42 -8.87
C PRO A 437 19.73 4.38 -9.67
N LEU A 438 20.36 5.05 -10.64
CA LEU A 438 19.67 6.00 -11.51
C LEU A 438 18.49 5.38 -12.27
N SER A 439 18.59 4.09 -12.63
CA SER A 439 17.53 3.36 -13.32
C SER A 439 16.26 3.16 -12.49
N GLU A 440 16.37 3.19 -11.16
CA GLU A 440 15.26 2.97 -10.22
C GLU A 440 14.79 4.28 -9.55
N LEU A 441 15.45 5.40 -9.84
CA LEU A 441 15.16 6.68 -9.19
C LEU A 441 13.68 7.08 -9.32
N TYR A 442 13.12 6.96 -10.53
CA TYR A 442 11.75 7.35 -10.83
C TYR A 442 10.72 6.24 -10.57
N THR A 443 11.15 5.00 -10.30
CA THR A 443 10.22 3.89 -10.05
C THR A 443 9.63 3.95 -8.63
N HIS A 444 10.27 4.68 -7.73
CA HIS A 444 9.80 4.84 -6.35
C HIS A 444 8.83 6.02 -6.16
N ILE A 445 8.64 6.87 -7.17
CA ILE A 445 7.72 8.00 -7.09
C ILE A 445 6.28 7.52 -7.30
N GLU A 446 5.39 7.89 -6.38
CA GLU A 446 3.95 7.67 -6.53
C GLU A 446 3.34 8.74 -7.45
N TRP A 447 3.56 8.57 -8.76
CA TRP A 447 3.02 9.46 -9.80
C TRP A 447 1.53 9.78 -9.67
N PRO A 448 0.64 8.85 -9.26
CA PRO A 448 -0.77 9.17 -9.05
C PRO A 448 -0.98 10.26 -7.99
N VAL A 449 -0.20 10.27 -6.91
CA VAL A 449 -0.28 11.30 -5.87
C VAL A 449 0.26 12.63 -6.39
N VAL A 450 1.37 12.60 -7.14
CA VAL A 450 1.94 13.79 -7.79
C VAL A 450 0.93 14.44 -8.76
N VAL A 451 0.26 13.64 -9.59
CA VAL A 451 -0.76 14.12 -10.54
C VAL A 451 -1.99 14.64 -9.80
N LEU A 452 -2.43 13.95 -8.73
CA LEU A 452 -3.53 14.40 -7.89
C LEU A 452 -3.24 15.78 -7.29
N LEU A 453 -2.09 15.95 -6.63
CA LEU A 453 -1.66 17.23 -6.05
C LEU A 453 -1.55 18.31 -7.11
N GLY A 454 -0.85 18.00 -8.20
CA GLY A 454 -0.65 18.94 -9.31
C GLY A 454 -1.95 19.42 -9.95
N SER A 455 -3.00 18.59 -9.93
CA SER A 455 -4.31 18.94 -10.48
C SER A 455 -5.22 19.64 -9.47
N MET A 456 -5.14 19.26 -8.20
CA MET A 456 -6.05 19.75 -7.16
C MET A 456 -5.63 21.09 -6.57
N ILE A 457 -4.34 21.44 -6.58
CA ILE A 457 -3.86 22.75 -6.10
C ILE A 457 -4.47 23.90 -6.94
N PRO A 458 -4.40 23.90 -8.30
CA PRO A 458 -5.05 24.95 -9.10
C PRO A 458 -6.57 24.97 -8.96
N LEU A 459 -7.22 23.81 -8.82
CA LEU A 459 -8.66 23.72 -8.59
C LEU A 459 -9.06 24.29 -7.22
N GLY A 460 -8.25 24.06 -6.18
CA GLY A 460 -8.42 24.66 -4.86
C GLY A 460 -8.31 26.18 -4.91
N ALA A 461 -7.28 26.70 -5.58
CA ALA A 461 -7.09 28.14 -5.79
C ALA A 461 -8.26 28.77 -6.60
N ALA A 462 -8.80 28.06 -7.59
CA ALA A 462 -9.99 28.50 -8.31
C ALA A 462 -11.23 28.55 -7.42
N LEU A 463 -11.39 27.56 -6.51
CA LEU A 463 -12.49 27.56 -5.54
C LEU A 463 -12.41 28.75 -4.58
N GLU A 464 -11.21 29.05 -4.07
CA GLU A 464 -10.95 30.20 -3.20
C GLU A 464 -11.20 31.53 -3.94
N THR A 465 -10.57 31.74 -5.09
CA THR A 465 -10.72 32.99 -5.87
C THR A 465 -12.15 33.23 -6.36
N SER A 466 -12.94 32.17 -6.57
CA SER A 466 -14.37 32.29 -6.91
C SER A 466 -15.28 32.66 -5.73
N GLY A 467 -14.77 32.70 -4.50
CA GLY A 467 -15.56 32.89 -3.28
C GLY A 467 -16.34 31.65 -2.83
N GLY A 468 -15.99 30.47 -3.35
CA GLY A 468 -16.71 29.22 -3.05
C GLY A 468 -16.47 28.75 -1.61
N THR A 469 -15.25 28.94 -1.11
CA THR A 469 -14.86 28.64 0.27
C THR A 469 -15.69 29.39 1.31
N GLU A 470 -16.01 30.65 1.04
CA GLU A 470 -16.83 31.55 1.85
C GLU A 470 -18.26 31.06 1.96
N LEU A 471 -18.81 30.50 0.88
CA LEU A 471 -20.15 29.90 0.91
C LEU A 471 -20.21 28.64 1.77
N ILE A 472 -19.21 27.75 1.66
CA ILE A 472 -19.17 26.52 2.47
C ILE A 472 -18.99 26.88 3.95
N ALA A 473 -18.01 27.74 4.25
CA ALA A 473 -17.74 28.18 5.60
C ALA A 473 -18.95 28.91 6.20
N GLY A 474 -19.61 29.81 5.45
CA GLY A 474 -20.81 30.50 5.90
C GLY A 474 -21.97 29.53 6.22
N ALA A 475 -22.15 28.49 5.41
CA ALA A 475 -23.17 27.46 5.68
C ALA A 475 -22.85 26.65 6.94
N LEU A 476 -21.58 26.25 7.13
CA LEU A 476 -21.15 25.52 8.32
C LEU A 476 -21.23 26.39 9.58
N VAL A 477 -20.75 27.63 9.51
CA VAL A 477 -20.82 28.59 10.63
C VAL A 477 -22.27 28.88 10.99
N GLY A 478 -23.16 29.05 10.01
CA GLY A 478 -24.60 29.22 10.25
C GLY A 478 -25.25 28.01 10.93
N LEU A 479 -24.84 26.78 10.61
CA LEU A 479 -25.29 25.57 11.33
C LEU A 479 -24.79 25.52 12.77
N THR A 480 -23.66 26.19 13.05
CA THR A 480 -23.03 26.23 14.38
C THR A 480 -23.17 27.59 15.08
N GLU A 481 -24.12 28.42 14.63
CA GLU A 481 -24.28 29.78 15.15
C GLU A 481 -24.59 29.75 16.66
N GLY A 482 -23.87 30.55 17.44
CA GLY A 482 -23.98 30.57 18.91
C GLY A 482 -23.23 29.45 19.64
N MET A 483 -22.56 28.53 18.93
CA MET A 483 -21.70 27.52 19.54
C MET A 483 -20.29 28.06 19.81
N ALA A 484 -19.60 27.50 20.81
CA ALA A 484 -18.22 27.86 21.09
C ALA A 484 -17.28 27.41 19.95
N PRO A 485 -16.20 28.14 19.63
CA PRO A 485 -15.34 27.83 18.49
C PRO A 485 -14.69 26.44 18.51
N TRP A 486 -14.43 25.88 19.70
CA TRP A 486 -13.92 24.51 19.83
C TRP A 486 -14.93 23.45 19.36
N ILE A 487 -16.24 23.74 19.41
CA ILE A 487 -17.28 22.84 18.90
C ILE A 487 -17.26 22.85 17.38
N VAL A 488 -17.15 24.04 16.79
CA VAL A 488 -17.02 24.21 15.33
C VAL A 488 -15.79 23.47 14.80
N LEU A 489 -14.66 23.62 15.49
CA LEU A 489 -13.43 22.86 15.22
C LEU A 489 -13.67 21.34 15.29
N THR A 490 -14.40 20.87 16.31
CA THR A 490 -14.74 19.45 16.46
C THR A 490 -15.62 18.94 15.32
N VAL A 491 -16.62 19.72 14.90
CA VAL A 491 -17.47 19.38 13.75
C VAL A 491 -16.64 19.28 12.46
N LEU A 492 -15.76 20.25 12.20
CA LEU A 492 -14.86 20.19 11.06
C LEU A 492 -13.98 18.94 11.10
N MET A 493 -13.41 18.61 12.26
CA MET A 493 -12.56 17.44 12.45
C MET A 493 -13.33 16.14 12.15
N VAL A 494 -14.54 15.98 12.70
CA VAL A 494 -15.38 14.78 12.49
C VAL A 494 -15.82 14.63 11.04
N VAL A 495 -16.25 15.73 10.40
CA VAL A 495 -16.65 15.71 8.98
C VAL A 495 -15.47 15.36 8.09
N THR A 496 -14.30 15.95 8.34
CA THR A 496 -13.08 15.67 7.58
C THR A 496 -12.63 14.22 7.76
N MET A 497 -12.67 13.70 8.99
CA MET A 497 -12.28 12.33 9.31
C MET A 497 -13.19 11.32 8.60
N THR A 498 -14.51 11.51 8.71
CA THR A 498 -15.51 10.68 8.02
C THR A 498 -15.35 10.72 6.50
N LEU A 499 -15.03 11.88 5.94
CA LEU A 499 -14.78 12.03 4.51
C LEU A 499 -13.52 11.27 4.09
N SER A 500 -12.49 11.27 4.92
CA SER A 500 -11.24 10.53 4.70
C SER A 500 -11.40 9.02 4.75
N ASP A 501 -12.39 8.50 5.46
CA ASP A 501 -12.66 7.06 5.47
C ASP A 501 -13.12 6.50 4.12
N VAL A 502 -13.64 7.36 3.24
CA VAL A 502 -14.21 6.91 1.96
C VAL A 502 -13.43 7.47 0.76
N LEU A 503 -12.58 8.48 0.99
CA LEU A 503 -11.79 9.14 -0.04
C LEU A 503 -10.29 9.00 0.22
N ASN A 504 -9.49 9.38 -0.77
CA ASN A 504 -8.06 9.53 -0.54
C ASN A 504 -7.80 10.72 0.39
N ASN A 505 -7.05 10.47 1.48
CA ASN A 505 -6.56 11.45 2.45
C ASN A 505 -6.06 12.78 1.84
N THR A 506 -5.36 12.70 0.71
CA THR A 506 -4.85 13.88 -0.01
C THR A 506 -5.98 14.74 -0.57
N ALA A 507 -6.98 14.12 -1.21
CA ALA A 507 -8.12 14.85 -1.76
C ALA A 507 -8.98 15.48 -0.66
N THR A 508 -9.22 14.73 0.43
CA THR A 508 -9.92 15.22 1.62
C THR A 508 -9.24 16.47 2.20
N THR A 509 -7.91 16.44 2.32
CA THR A 509 -7.14 17.56 2.88
C THR A 509 -7.28 18.83 2.04
N ILE A 510 -7.15 18.72 0.72
CA ILE A 510 -7.19 19.88 -0.19
C ILE A 510 -8.55 20.58 -0.15
N VAL A 511 -9.63 19.82 0.05
CA VAL A 511 -10.98 20.40 0.14
C VAL A 511 -11.27 20.95 1.53
N ALA A 512 -10.87 20.26 2.59
CA ALA A 512 -11.21 20.65 3.95
C ALA A 512 -10.36 21.82 4.46
N ALA A 513 -9.11 21.97 4.01
CA ALA A 513 -8.20 22.99 4.55
C ALA A 513 -8.64 24.44 4.24
N PRO A 514 -9.00 24.82 3.00
CA PRO A 514 -9.51 26.16 2.71
C PRO A 514 -10.81 26.47 3.47
N VAL A 515 -11.68 25.47 3.63
CA VAL A 515 -12.90 25.58 4.43
C VAL A 515 -12.55 25.88 5.89
N GLY A 516 -11.57 25.18 6.47
CA GLY A 516 -11.11 25.43 7.83
C GLY A 516 -10.53 26.83 8.03
N ILE A 517 -9.72 27.32 7.10
CA ILE A 517 -9.19 28.70 7.13
C ILE A 517 -10.33 29.71 7.12
N GLN A 518 -11.28 29.54 6.19
CA GLN A 518 -12.37 30.48 6.03
C GLN A 518 -13.31 30.48 7.25
N MET A 519 -13.53 29.33 7.87
CA MET A 519 -14.29 29.23 9.13
C MET A 519 -13.60 30.02 10.24
N ALA A 520 -12.28 29.85 10.39
CA ALA A 520 -11.50 30.60 11.38
C ALA A 520 -11.57 32.12 11.15
N GLN A 521 -11.40 32.56 9.90
CA GLN A 521 -11.52 33.97 9.53
C GLN A 521 -12.92 34.54 9.80
N THR A 522 -13.98 33.80 9.47
CA THR A 522 -15.38 34.19 9.73
C THR A 522 -15.65 34.35 11.23
N MET A 523 -15.02 33.50 12.06
CA MET A 523 -15.13 33.55 13.51
C MET A 523 -14.13 34.50 14.17
N ASN A 524 -13.24 35.13 13.39
CA ASN A 524 -12.17 36.00 13.83
C ASN A 524 -11.24 35.33 14.88
N VAL A 525 -10.89 34.07 14.63
CA VAL A 525 -9.97 33.24 15.42
C VAL A 525 -8.76 32.83 14.57
N ASN A 526 -7.71 32.31 15.21
CA ASN A 526 -6.52 31.80 14.53
C ASN A 526 -6.90 30.63 13.58
N PRO A 527 -6.43 30.61 12.32
CA PRO A 527 -6.61 29.49 11.39
C PRO A 527 -5.78 28.24 11.68
N ASP A 528 -4.65 28.36 12.37
CA ASP A 528 -3.74 27.24 12.66
C ASP A 528 -4.40 26.03 13.37
N PRO A 529 -5.29 26.21 14.37
CA PRO A 529 -6.01 25.11 15.00
C PRO A 529 -6.89 24.32 14.02
N PHE A 530 -7.55 25.02 13.09
CA PHE A 530 -8.41 24.42 12.07
C PHE A 530 -7.59 23.63 11.05
N LEU A 531 -6.45 24.18 10.62
CA LEU A 531 -5.51 23.47 9.76
C LEU A 531 -4.94 22.22 10.43
N MET A 532 -4.58 22.28 11.72
CA MET A 532 -4.17 21.08 12.47
C MET A 532 -5.28 20.04 12.60
N ALA A 533 -6.51 20.47 12.87
CA ALA A 533 -7.65 19.55 12.94
C ALA A 533 -7.87 18.83 11.60
N VAL A 534 -7.76 19.53 10.47
CA VAL A 534 -7.85 18.93 9.14
C VAL A 534 -6.69 17.97 8.88
N ALA A 535 -5.45 18.33 9.25
CA ALA A 535 -4.27 17.48 9.06
C ALA A 535 -4.41 16.13 9.78
N VAL A 536 -4.82 16.18 11.06
CA VAL A 536 -5.02 14.98 11.90
C VAL A 536 -6.21 14.17 11.41
N ALA A 537 -7.34 14.83 11.10
CA ALA A 537 -8.55 14.15 10.63
C ALA A 537 -8.34 13.44 9.29
N ALA A 538 -7.75 14.11 8.30
CA ALA A 538 -7.49 13.53 6.98
C ALA A 538 -6.41 12.43 7.01
N SER A 539 -5.67 12.30 8.11
CA SER A 539 -4.70 11.22 8.30
C SER A 539 -5.26 10.04 9.10
N SER A 540 -6.49 10.14 9.60
CA SER A 540 -7.11 9.18 10.53
C SER A 540 -8.22 8.37 9.88
N ALA A 541 -7.91 7.67 8.77
CA ALA A 541 -8.88 6.82 8.07
C ALA A 541 -8.84 5.37 8.61
N PHE A 542 -9.66 5.07 9.60
CA PHE A 542 -9.64 3.77 10.30
C PHE A 542 -10.92 2.94 10.09
N LEU A 543 -12.01 3.51 9.57
CA LEU A 543 -13.29 2.79 9.47
C LEU A 543 -13.39 1.82 8.30
N THR A 544 -12.60 2.04 7.23
CA THR A 544 -12.69 1.25 6.01
C THR A 544 -11.33 0.77 5.51
N PRO A 545 -11.30 -0.34 4.74
CA PRO A 545 -10.09 -0.78 4.06
C PRO A 545 -9.63 0.17 2.96
N ILE A 546 -10.55 0.92 2.33
CA ILE A 546 -10.25 1.75 1.16
C ILE A 546 -9.75 3.15 1.51
N GLY A 547 -10.01 3.65 2.73
CA GLY A 547 -9.59 4.99 3.17
C GLY A 547 -8.07 5.14 3.25
N HIS A 548 -7.33 4.04 3.49
CA HIS A 548 -5.87 4.08 3.52
C HIS A 548 -5.25 2.82 2.90
N LYS A 549 -4.23 3.00 2.04
CA LYS A 549 -3.48 1.90 1.38
C LYS A 549 -3.02 0.80 2.34
N ASN A 550 -2.49 1.21 3.51
CA ASN A 550 -2.12 0.30 4.59
C ASN A 550 -3.23 -0.69 4.98
N ASN A 551 -4.48 -0.23 5.07
CA ASN A 551 -5.62 -1.08 5.41
C ASN A 551 -5.95 -2.05 4.27
N THR A 552 -5.90 -1.61 3.00
CA THR A 552 -6.03 -2.52 1.85
C THR A 552 -4.97 -3.62 1.89
N LEU A 553 -3.72 -3.28 2.23
CA LEU A 553 -2.60 -4.21 2.18
C LEU A 553 -2.69 -5.34 3.21
N ILE A 554 -3.21 -5.07 4.41
CA ILE A 554 -3.41 -6.08 5.45
C ILE A 554 -4.70 -6.90 5.27
N LEU A 555 -5.58 -6.53 4.34
CA LEU A 555 -6.92 -7.13 4.18
C LEU A 555 -6.84 -8.65 3.96
N GLY A 556 -5.98 -9.11 3.04
CA GLY A 556 -5.77 -10.54 2.81
C GLY A 556 -4.91 -11.20 3.87
N PRO A 557 -3.67 -10.73 4.13
CA PRO A 557 -2.77 -11.31 5.12
C PRO A 557 -3.38 -11.44 6.52
N GLY A 558 -4.25 -10.51 6.92
CA GLY A 558 -4.97 -10.56 8.19
C GLY A 558 -6.33 -11.26 8.15
N GLY A 559 -6.81 -11.70 6.97
CA GLY A 559 -8.11 -12.37 6.83
C GLY A 559 -9.32 -11.46 7.13
N TYR A 560 -9.15 -10.15 6.99
CA TYR A 560 -10.18 -9.16 7.32
C TYR A 560 -11.21 -9.01 6.20
N LYS A 561 -12.40 -8.56 6.60
CA LYS A 561 -13.49 -8.09 5.73
C LYS A 561 -13.71 -6.61 5.95
N PHE A 562 -14.42 -5.98 5.01
CA PHE A 562 -14.78 -4.56 5.10
C PHE A 562 -15.40 -4.19 6.45
N GLY A 563 -16.39 -4.97 6.91
CA GLY A 563 -17.09 -4.75 8.18
C GLY A 563 -16.30 -5.13 9.44
N ASP A 564 -15.02 -5.51 9.34
CA ASP A 564 -14.19 -5.76 10.53
C ASP A 564 -13.49 -4.47 11.02
N TYR A 565 -13.26 -3.50 10.13
CA TYR A 565 -12.51 -2.27 10.41
C TYR A 565 -13.20 -1.35 11.43
N TRP A 566 -14.49 -1.06 11.23
CA TRP A 566 -15.24 -0.15 12.12
C TRP A 566 -15.24 -0.57 13.60
N ARG A 567 -15.09 -1.88 13.90
CA ARG A 567 -15.09 -2.40 15.28
C ARG A 567 -13.93 -1.85 16.11
N MET A 568 -12.76 -1.69 15.49
CA MET A 568 -11.57 -1.13 16.13
C MET A 568 -11.36 0.33 15.73
N GLY A 569 -11.69 0.68 14.48
CA GLY A 569 -11.52 2.02 13.92
C GLY A 569 -12.38 3.06 14.60
N LEU A 570 -13.67 2.80 14.83
CA LEU A 570 -14.58 3.79 15.42
C LEU A 570 -14.18 4.18 16.85
N PRO A 571 -13.88 3.24 17.76
CA PRO A 571 -13.33 3.61 19.07
C PRO A 571 -12.01 4.38 18.97
N LEU A 572 -11.14 4.02 18.03
CA LEU A 572 -9.86 4.71 17.83
C LEU A 572 -10.06 6.16 17.36
N GLU A 573 -10.96 6.39 16.42
CA GLU A 573 -11.29 7.74 15.94
C GLU A 573 -11.88 8.62 17.02
N ILE A 574 -12.79 8.07 17.85
CA ILE A 574 -13.32 8.76 19.02
C ILE A 574 -12.17 9.17 19.96
N ILE A 575 -11.20 8.28 20.20
CA ILE A 575 -10.02 8.59 21.01
C ILE A 575 -9.19 9.69 20.36
N VAL A 576 -8.93 9.60 19.05
CA VAL A 576 -8.16 10.61 18.30
C VAL A 576 -8.84 11.97 18.42
N VAL A 577 -10.16 12.08 18.21
CA VAL A 577 -10.90 13.35 18.39
C VAL A 577 -10.81 13.82 19.83
N ALA A 578 -11.05 12.93 20.80
CA ALA A 578 -11.07 13.28 22.23
C ALA A 578 -9.72 13.79 22.76
N VAL A 579 -8.59 13.29 22.24
CA VAL A 579 -7.26 13.75 22.67
C VAL A 579 -6.72 14.89 21.80
N SER A 580 -7.05 14.90 20.50
CA SER A 580 -6.51 15.90 19.57
C SER A 580 -7.16 17.26 19.77
N ILE A 581 -8.47 17.35 20.01
CA ILE A 581 -9.12 18.65 20.22
C ILE A 581 -8.51 19.40 21.42
N PRO A 582 -8.39 18.82 22.63
CA PRO A 582 -7.70 19.48 23.73
C PRO A 582 -6.23 19.80 23.43
N ALA A 583 -5.50 18.90 22.79
CA ALA A 583 -4.10 19.15 22.41
C ALA A 583 -3.99 20.33 21.43
N ILE A 584 -4.86 20.40 20.43
CA ILE A 584 -4.94 21.50 19.48
C ILE A 584 -5.17 22.80 20.24
N LEU A 585 -6.17 22.87 21.12
CA LEU A 585 -6.47 24.09 21.88
C LEU A 585 -5.33 24.56 22.80
N VAL A 586 -4.49 23.63 23.27
CA VAL A 586 -3.33 23.95 24.13
C VAL A 586 -2.13 24.42 23.34
N PHE A 587 -1.80 23.75 22.22
CA PHE A 587 -0.60 24.05 21.42
C PHE A 587 -0.86 25.08 20.32
N TRP A 588 -2.12 25.20 19.88
CA TRP A 588 -2.62 26.11 18.86
C TRP A 588 -3.88 26.80 19.40
N PRO A 589 -3.73 27.87 20.20
CA PRO A 589 -4.88 28.57 20.75
C PRO A 589 -5.70 29.26 19.65
N LEU A 590 -7.03 29.20 19.82
CA LEU A 590 -8.04 29.86 18.97
C LEU A 590 -7.92 31.38 19.03
#